data_AF-A0A4Q7AGV6-F1
#
_entry.id   AF-A0A4Q7AGV6-F1
#
_cell.length_a   1.000
_cell.length_b   1.000
_cell.length_c   1.000
_cell.angle_alpha   90.00
_cell.angle_beta   90.00
_cell.angle_gamma   90.00
#
_symmetry.space_group_name_H-M   'P 1'
#
loop_
_entity.id
_entity.type
_entity.pdbx_description
1 polymer ?
#
loop_
_entity_poly.entity_id
_entity_poly.type
_entity_poly.pdbx_seq_one_letter_code
_entity_poly.pdbx_strand_id
1 'polypeptide(L)'
;MGLYAFLDSCELDHMPNGSLNEWDSLKPNAFSLECKSFIPLMWWLLYQQNSIQHARYVDEFDIDDPQSDMAREECIEDYGDATYPYFVISQSQALHNLIQRKQGFLSIFGQDFSAYYDDFYQLIEIYYPNYILFRPNYLDLSKQSEQEFRDKLSAYEALESMQIEAHQNYWDTVQTDLSHWESDLRYFLLGTRYSGEEIEQLQYIQNQYYIEPASKKNELPEWLSWLFAIIIAIPAIFVWFKTHSTFYTVMAFSVSAFLIGILLIRFSSHK
;
A
#
# COMPACT_ATOMS: atom_id res chain seq x y z
N MET A 1 -7.72 16.43 -1.08
CA MET A 1 -6.96 15.17 -1.22
C MET A 1 -7.55 14.35 -2.35
N GLY A 2 -6.74 13.54 -3.04
CA GLY A 2 -7.28 12.54 -3.97
C GLY A 2 -7.93 11.39 -3.19
N LEU A 3 -9.02 10.83 -3.72
CA LEU A 3 -9.60 9.60 -3.19
C LEU A 3 -8.73 8.44 -3.67
N TYR A 4 -8.00 7.77 -2.77
CA TYR A 4 -7.10 6.67 -3.11
C TYR A 4 -7.55 5.40 -2.41
N ALA A 5 -7.30 4.26 -3.03
CA ALA A 5 -7.56 2.97 -2.43
C ALA A 5 -6.33 2.09 -2.59
N PHE A 6 -6.05 1.26 -1.59
CA PHE A 6 -4.85 0.43 -1.54
C PHE A 6 -5.18 -1.03 -1.26
N LEU A 7 -4.52 -1.93 -1.95
CA LEU A 7 -4.53 -3.36 -1.70
C LEU A 7 -3.15 -3.78 -1.23
N ASP A 8 -3.05 -4.15 0.04
CA ASP A 8 -1.81 -4.49 0.72
C ASP A 8 -1.83 -5.93 1.23
N SER A 9 -0.66 -6.52 1.43
CA SER A 9 -0.55 -7.73 2.24
C SER A 9 -0.34 -7.38 3.70
N CYS A 10 -0.82 -8.24 4.59
CA CYS A 10 -0.90 -8.02 6.02
C CYS A 10 -0.62 -9.34 6.77
N GLU A 11 -0.02 -9.24 7.96
CA GLU A 11 0.21 -10.40 8.84
C GLU A 11 -0.99 -10.69 9.77
N LEU A 12 -1.89 -9.73 9.93
CA LEU A 12 -3.04 -9.79 10.82
C LEU A 12 -4.31 -10.24 10.10
N ASP A 13 -5.07 -11.10 10.77
CA ASP A 13 -6.39 -11.57 10.34
C ASP A 13 -7.53 -10.59 10.65
N HIS A 14 -7.18 -9.48 11.28
CA HIS A 14 -8.09 -8.45 11.73
C HIS A 14 -7.57 -7.06 11.41
N MET A 15 -8.48 -6.08 11.44
CA MET A 15 -8.12 -4.68 11.37
C MET A 15 -7.46 -4.20 12.67
N PRO A 16 -6.38 -3.42 12.59
CA PRO A 16 -5.87 -2.66 13.73
C PRO A 16 -6.97 -1.73 14.23
N ASN A 17 -7.09 -1.60 15.54
CA ASN A 17 -8.03 -0.66 16.13
C ASN A 17 -7.39 0.73 16.34
N GLY A 18 -6.11 0.89 16.02
CA GLY A 18 -5.35 2.15 16.15
C GLY A 18 -5.09 2.61 17.59
N SER A 19 -5.49 1.84 18.60
CA SER A 19 -5.32 2.19 20.03
C SER A 19 -3.98 1.76 20.64
N LEU A 20 -3.18 0.98 19.91
CA LEU A 20 -1.92 0.38 20.37
C LEU A 20 -0.78 0.50 19.35
N ASN A 21 -0.80 1.52 18.47
CA ASN A 21 0.20 1.67 17.39
C ASN A 21 0.31 0.40 16.51
N GLU A 22 -0.86 -0.15 16.17
CA GLU A 22 -0.96 -1.39 15.40
C GLU A 22 -0.78 -1.13 13.89
N TRP A 23 -0.91 0.13 13.44
CA TRP A 23 -0.69 0.51 12.04
C TRP A 23 0.76 0.35 11.61
N ASP A 24 1.73 0.55 12.51
CA ASP A 24 3.14 0.30 12.23
C ASP A 24 3.42 -1.17 11.86
N SER A 25 2.63 -2.10 12.39
CA SER A 25 2.73 -3.53 12.05
C SER A 25 2.12 -3.88 10.69
N LEU A 26 1.43 -2.92 10.06
CA LEU A 26 0.74 -3.04 8.79
C LEU A 26 1.38 -2.19 7.70
N LYS A 27 2.58 -1.67 7.97
CA LYS A 27 3.41 -1.02 6.96
C LYS A 27 3.43 -1.94 5.73
N PRO A 28 3.08 -1.40 4.55
CA PRO A 28 2.92 -2.22 3.36
C PRO A 28 4.19 -3.05 3.15
N ASN A 29 4.03 -4.37 3.00
CA ASN A 29 5.08 -5.18 2.40
C ASN A 29 5.47 -4.57 1.06
N ALA A 30 6.64 -4.95 0.53
CA ALA A 30 7.23 -4.36 -0.69
C ALA A 30 6.34 -4.38 -1.96
N PHE A 31 5.16 -4.99 -1.90
CA PHE A 31 4.17 -5.05 -2.96
C PHE A 31 2.79 -4.58 -2.45
N SER A 32 2.37 -3.42 -2.93
CA SER A 32 1.04 -2.85 -2.70
C SER A 32 0.50 -2.38 -4.05
N LEU A 33 -0.81 -2.50 -4.24
CA LEU A 33 -1.49 -1.93 -5.40
C LEU A 33 -2.30 -0.71 -4.94
N GLU A 34 -2.37 0.30 -5.80
CA GLU A 34 -3.13 1.52 -5.57
C GLU A 34 -4.05 1.82 -6.75
N CYS A 35 -5.09 2.59 -6.47
CA CYS A 35 -5.98 3.18 -7.46
C CYS A 35 -6.47 4.55 -6.97
N LYS A 36 -6.90 5.37 -7.92
CA LYS A 36 -7.39 6.72 -7.66
C LYS A 36 -8.81 6.88 -8.17
N SER A 37 -9.71 7.29 -7.29
CA SER A 37 -11.11 7.67 -7.55
C SER A 37 -12.05 6.53 -7.98
N PHE A 38 -11.60 5.28 -7.99
CA PHE A 38 -12.44 4.08 -8.17
C PHE A 38 -11.76 2.87 -7.50
N ILE A 39 -12.46 1.74 -7.42
CA ILE A 39 -11.92 0.46 -6.93
C ILE A 39 -11.85 -0.52 -8.11
N PRO A 40 -10.66 -1.08 -8.44
CA PRO A 40 -10.49 -1.98 -9.56
C PRO A 40 -11.40 -3.20 -9.49
N LEU A 41 -11.89 -3.62 -10.65
CA LEU A 41 -12.89 -4.69 -10.76
C LEU A 41 -12.41 -5.99 -10.10
N MET A 42 -11.14 -6.35 -10.28
CA MET A 42 -10.63 -7.61 -9.79
C MET A 42 -10.42 -7.65 -8.28
N TRP A 43 -10.29 -6.49 -7.62
CA TRP A 43 -10.13 -6.45 -6.16
C TRP A 43 -11.39 -6.99 -5.47
N TRP A 44 -12.58 -6.70 -6.01
CA TRP A 44 -13.84 -7.22 -5.49
C TRP A 44 -13.96 -8.75 -5.57
N LEU A 45 -13.29 -9.38 -6.55
CA LEU A 45 -13.29 -10.84 -6.70
C LEU A 45 -12.59 -11.54 -5.53
N LEU A 46 -11.78 -10.83 -4.74
CA LEU A 46 -11.10 -11.41 -3.58
C LEU A 46 -12.06 -11.59 -2.40
N TYR A 47 -12.97 -10.64 -2.18
CA TYR A 47 -13.66 -10.48 -0.90
C TYR A 47 -15.07 -11.09 -0.90
N GLN A 48 -15.59 -11.29 0.30
CA GLN A 48 -16.98 -11.64 0.60
C GLN A 48 -17.56 -10.60 1.57
N GLN A 49 -18.87 -10.55 1.74
CA GLN A 49 -19.54 -9.63 2.66
C GLN A 49 -19.06 -9.78 4.11
N ASN A 50 -18.65 -10.99 4.50
CA ASN A 50 -18.06 -11.29 5.81
C ASN A 50 -16.60 -10.84 5.95
N SER A 51 -15.95 -10.43 4.85
CA SER A 51 -14.59 -9.89 4.86
C SER A 51 -14.57 -8.43 5.30
N ILE A 52 -15.73 -7.76 5.33
CA ILE A 52 -15.86 -6.40 5.88
C ILE A 52 -15.62 -6.45 7.38
N GLN A 53 -14.57 -5.75 7.80
CA GLN A 53 -14.21 -5.50 9.19
C GLN A 53 -14.23 -4.00 9.47
N HIS A 54 -14.05 -3.65 10.73
CA HIS A 54 -14.29 -2.31 11.25
C HIS A 54 -13.09 -1.85 12.07
N ALA A 55 -12.47 -0.75 11.65
CA ALA A 55 -11.40 -0.08 12.40
C ALA A 55 -11.93 1.17 13.09
N ARG A 56 -11.41 1.51 14.27
CA ARG A 56 -11.84 2.72 14.99
C ARG A 56 -11.26 4.00 14.38
N TYR A 57 -10.08 3.92 13.82
CA TYR A 57 -9.39 5.04 13.17
C TYR A 57 -9.02 4.65 11.75
N VAL A 58 -8.81 5.64 10.89
CA VAL A 58 -8.12 5.42 9.62
C VAL A 58 -6.61 5.35 9.85
N ASP A 59 -5.89 4.79 8.89
CA ASP A 59 -4.46 4.50 8.89
C ASP A 59 -3.54 5.74 9.00
N GLU A 60 -4.12 6.94 8.93
CA GLU A 60 -3.39 8.22 9.08
C GLU A 60 -3.37 8.74 10.52
N PHE A 61 -4.13 8.14 11.43
CA PHE A 61 -4.21 8.56 12.83
C PHE A 61 -3.54 7.51 13.73
N ASP A 62 -2.21 7.51 13.77
CA ASP A 62 -1.48 6.72 14.75
C ASP A 62 -1.53 7.38 16.14
N ILE A 63 -1.60 6.58 17.20
CA ILE A 63 -1.65 7.10 18.57
C ILE A 63 -0.32 7.75 18.99
N ASP A 64 0.79 7.31 18.38
CA ASP A 64 2.14 7.79 18.70
C ASP A 64 2.63 8.93 17.79
N ASP A 65 1.86 9.35 16.78
CA ASP A 65 2.20 10.52 15.96
C ASP A 65 1.67 11.82 16.60
N PRO A 66 2.54 12.68 17.17
CA PRO A 66 2.12 13.90 17.85
C PRO A 66 1.53 14.94 16.89
N GLN A 67 1.74 14.80 15.57
CA GLN A 67 1.12 15.67 14.57
C GLN A 67 -0.34 15.29 14.28
N SER A 68 -0.72 14.06 14.63
CA SER A 68 -2.08 13.54 14.41
C SER A 68 -3.01 13.76 15.62
N ASP A 69 -2.48 14.17 16.78
CA ASP A 69 -3.22 14.29 18.04
C ASP A 69 -4.49 15.16 17.92
N MET A 70 -4.37 16.34 17.32
CA MET A 70 -5.52 17.24 17.11
C MET A 70 -6.55 16.64 16.16
N ALA A 71 -6.10 16.08 15.03
CA ALA A 71 -7.02 15.49 14.04
C ALA A 71 -7.71 14.22 14.58
N ARG A 72 -7.05 13.48 15.47
CA ARG A 72 -7.62 12.34 16.19
C ARG A 72 -8.66 12.78 17.22
N GLU A 73 -8.40 13.84 17.98
CA GLU A 73 -9.39 14.44 18.89
C GLU A 73 -10.61 14.94 18.12
N GLU A 74 -10.41 15.66 17.03
CA GLU A 74 -11.48 16.09 16.12
C GLU A 74 -12.28 14.89 15.58
N CYS A 75 -11.60 13.82 15.15
CA CYS A 75 -12.24 12.61 14.65
C CYS A 75 -13.07 11.88 15.74
N ILE A 76 -12.59 11.84 16.98
CA ILE A 76 -13.34 11.27 18.11
C ILE A 76 -14.56 12.14 18.45
N GLU A 77 -14.43 13.46 18.41
CA GLU A 77 -15.54 14.39 18.67
C GLU A 77 -16.61 14.32 17.57
N ASP A 78 -16.19 14.25 16.31
CA ASP A 78 -17.09 14.24 15.14
C ASP A 78 -17.76 12.88 14.92
N TYR A 79 -17.04 11.78 15.16
CA TYR A 79 -17.49 10.43 14.77
C TYR A 79 -17.70 9.48 15.97
N GLY A 80 -17.23 9.79 17.17
CA GLY A 80 -17.51 9.02 18.40
C GLY A 80 -17.03 7.56 18.33
N ASP A 81 -17.97 6.61 18.48
CA ASP A 81 -17.72 5.17 18.34
C ASP A 81 -17.87 4.67 16.90
N ALA A 82 -17.93 5.56 15.90
CA ALA A 82 -17.99 5.15 14.51
C ALA A 82 -16.77 4.29 14.15
N THR A 83 -17.02 3.27 13.35
CA THR A 83 -15.98 2.41 12.82
C THR A 83 -15.99 2.48 11.31
N TYR A 84 -14.79 2.44 10.74
CA TYR A 84 -14.50 2.56 9.33
C TYR A 84 -14.48 1.16 8.71
N PRO A 85 -15.25 0.91 7.62
CA PRO A 85 -15.22 -0.38 6.96
C PRO A 85 -13.91 -0.54 6.18
N TYR A 86 -13.26 -1.67 6.42
CA TYR A 86 -12.11 -2.17 5.69
C TYR A 86 -12.37 -3.61 5.30
N PHE A 87 -11.53 -4.19 4.45
CA PHE A 87 -11.68 -5.59 4.06
C PHE A 87 -10.42 -6.35 4.38
N VAL A 88 -10.57 -7.46 5.09
CA VAL A 88 -9.47 -8.36 5.42
C VAL A 88 -9.89 -9.77 5.07
N ILE A 89 -9.02 -10.50 4.37
CA ILE A 89 -9.24 -11.89 4.00
C ILE A 89 -7.92 -12.66 4.00
N SER A 90 -7.93 -13.95 4.32
CA SER A 90 -6.73 -14.77 4.15
C SER A 90 -6.41 -14.96 2.67
N GLN A 91 -5.13 -15.06 2.33
CA GLN A 91 -4.67 -15.35 0.97
C GLN A 91 -5.32 -16.64 0.44
N SER A 92 -5.39 -17.68 1.29
CA SER A 92 -6.00 -18.97 0.93
C SER A 92 -7.47 -18.83 0.53
N GLN A 93 -8.25 -18.03 1.25
CA GLN A 93 -9.66 -17.81 0.94
C GLN A 93 -9.82 -16.89 -0.29
N ALA A 94 -8.97 -15.88 -0.44
CA ALA A 94 -8.98 -15.01 -1.62
C ALA A 94 -8.70 -15.80 -2.90
N LEU A 95 -7.68 -16.65 -2.91
CA LEU A 95 -7.37 -17.53 -4.04
C LEU A 95 -8.50 -18.54 -4.30
N HIS A 96 -9.14 -19.05 -3.25
CA HIS A 96 -10.32 -19.90 -3.39
C HIS A 96 -11.46 -19.16 -4.09
N ASN A 97 -11.77 -17.93 -3.67
CA ASN A 97 -12.81 -17.10 -4.26
C ASN A 97 -12.52 -16.82 -5.74
N LEU A 98 -11.27 -16.51 -6.10
CA LEU A 98 -10.87 -16.34 -7.50
C LEU A 98 -11.12 -17.60 -8.34
N ILE A 99 -10.78 -18.79 -7.81
CA ILE A 99 -11.03 -20.04 -8.54
C ILE A 99 -12.54 -20.23 -8.79
N GLN A 100 -13.38 -20.04 -7.76
CA GLN A 100 -14.82 -20.26 -7.87
C GLN A 100 -15.50 -19.25 -8.80
N ARG A 101 -15.03 -18.00 -8.83
CA ARG A 101 -15.67 -16.90 -9.56
C ARG A 101 -15.23 -16.79 -11.02
N LYS A 102 -14.12 -17.44 -11.40
CA LYS A 102 -13.54 -17.31 -12.76
C LYS A 102 -14.55 -17.61 -13.87
N GLN A 103 -15.29 -18.71 -13.76
CA GLN A 103 -16.24 -19.10 -14.80
C GLN A 103 -17.38 -18.08 -14.94
N GLY A 104 -17.96 -17.63 -13.82
CA GLY A 104 -19.00 -16.60 -13.83
C GLY A 104 -18.50 -15.29 -14.42
N PHE A 105 -17.31 -14.85 -14.00
CA PHE A 105 -16.65 -13.67 -14.53
C PHE A 105 -16.46 -13.73 -16.06
N LEU A 106 -15.89 -14.83 -16.58
CA LEU A 106 -15.66 -14.98 -18.02
C LEU A 106 -16.93 -15.13 -18.84
N SER A 107 -18.04 -15.58 -18.23
CA SER A 107 -19.34 -15.60 -18.91
C SER A 107 -19.95 -14.20 -19.10
N ILE A 108 -19.57 -13.24 -18.25
CA ILE A 108 -19.99 -11.83 -18.34
C ILE A 108 -19.06 -11.07 -19.28
N PHE A 109 -17.75 -11.10 -19.03
CA PHE A 109 -16.79 -10.23 -19.73
C PHE A 109 -16.19 -10.86 -21.00
N GLY A 110 -16.34 -12.16 -21.18
CA GLY A 110 -15.80 -12.90 -22.33
C GLY A 110 -14.41 -13.49 -22.09
N GLN A 111 -14.00 -14.39 -22.98
CA GLN A 111 -12.77 -15.19 -22.84
C GLN A 111 -11.49 -14.36 -22.99
N ASP A 112 -11.56 -13.21 -23.66
CA ASP A 112 -10.41 -12.31 -23.84
C ASP A 112 -9.89 -11.77 -22.50
N PHE A 113 -10.71 -11.80 -21.44
CA PHE A 113 -10.31 -11.41 -20.10
C PHE A 113 -9.58 -12.50 -19.29
N SER A 114 -9.49 -13.73 -19.81
CA SER A 114 -8.87 -14.84 -19.07
C SER A 114 -7.42 -14.56 -18.70
N ALA A 115 -6.66 -13.90 -19.59
CA ALA A 115 -5.26 -13.57 -19.32
C ALA A 115 -5.11 -12.59 -18.14
N TYR A 116 -5.96 -11.55 -18.07
CA TYR A 116 -5.95 -10.62 -16.93
C TYR A 116 -6.32 -11.32 -15.63
N TYR A 117 -7.25 -12.29 -15.69
CA TYR A 117 -7.67 -13.06 -14.51
C TYR A 117 -6.53 -13.91 -13.98
N ASP A 118 -5.83 -14.61 -14.88
CA ASP A 118 -4.70 -15.46 -14.54
C ASP A 118 -3.49 -14.65 -14.03
N ASP A 119 -3.23 -13.48 -14.64
CA ASP A 119 -2.23 -12.52 -14.16
C ASP A 119 -2.56 -12.07 -12.72
N PHE A 120 -3.82 -11.72 -12.44
CA PHE A 120 -4.24 -11.27 -11.11
C PHE A 120 -4.14 -12.39 -10.08
N TYR A 121 -4.56 -13.62 -10.42
CA TYR A 121 -4.42 -14.77 -9.55
C TYR A 121 -2.96 -15.00 -9.14
N GLN A 122 -2.04 -15.00 -10.11
CA GLN A 122 -0.61 -15.18 -9.84
C GLN A 122 -0.03 -14.04 -9.01
N LEU A 123 -0.46 -12.80 -9.28
CA LEU A 123 -0.05 -11.64 -8.51
C LEU A 123 -0.42 -11.80 -7.02
N ILE A 124 -1.66 -12.24 -6.73
CA ILE A 124 -2.12 -12.48 -5.36
C ILE A 124 -1.38 -13.66 -4.72
N GLU A 125 -1.17 -14.74 -5.46
CA GLU A 125 -0.45 -15.93 -4.97
C GLU A 125 1.00 -15.61 -4.58
N ILE A 126 1.69 -14.79 -5.38
CA ILE A 126 3.12 -14.51 -5.20
C ILE A 126 3.37 -13.40 -4.17
N TYR A 127 2.58 -12.32 -4.22
CA TYR A 127 2.93 -11.07 -3.53
C TYR A 127 2.10 -10.76 -2.30
N TYR A 128 1.01 -11.49 -2.05
CA TYR A 128 0.09 -11.22 -0.95
C TYR A 128 0.01 -12.38 0.05
N PRO A 129 1.09 -12.67 0.79
CA PRO A 129 1.09 -13.76 1.77
C PRO A 129 0.15 -13.46 2.95
N ASN A 130 -0.26 -14.52 3.64
CA ASN A 130 -1.03 -14.49 4.89
C ASN A 130 -2.43 -13.87 4.74
N TYR A 131 -2.54 -12.54 4.79
CA TYR A 131 -3.79 -11.80 4.68
C TYR A 131 -3.68 -10.66 3.67
N ILE A 132 -4.80 -10.34 3.04
CA ILE A 132 -4.95 -9.27 2.08
C ILE A 132 -5.84 -8.21 2.72
N LEU A 133 -5.32 -6.99 2.78
CA LEU A 133 -5.98 -5.82 3.33
C LEU A 133 -6.37 -4.88 2.18
N PHE A 134 -7.65 -4.54 2.09
CA PHE A 134 -8.12 -3.46 1.23
C PHE A 134 -8.45 -2.23 2.09
N ARG A 135 -7.67 -1.17 1.88
CA ARG A 135 -7.84 0.16 2.49
C ARG A 135 -8.54 1.09 1.50
N PRO A 136 -9.82 1.41 1.70
CA PRO A 136 -10.57 2.29 0.80
C PRO A 136 -10.22 3.79 0.93
N ASN A 137 -9.09 4.14 1.54
CA ASN A 137 -8.70 5.48 2.04
C ASN A 137 -9.52 6.68 1.49
N TYR A 138 -10.20 7.42 2.37
CA TYR A 138 -11.06 8.56 2.04
C TYR A 138 -12.28 8.31 1.14
N LEU A 139 -12.54 7.11 0.59
CA LEU A 139 -13.84 6.81 -0.01
C LEU A 139 -14.92 6.99 1.07
N ASP A 140 -16.07 7.59 0.75
CA ASP A 140 -17.13 7.85 1.73
C ASP A 140 -17.41 6.60 2.56
N LEU A 141 -17.17 6.64 3.87
CA LEU A 141 -17.26 5.51 4.81
C LEU A 141 -18.55 5.56 5.65
N SER A 142 -19.58 6.26 5.18
CA SER A 142 -20.88 6.29 5.86
C SER A 142 -21.53 4.89 5.94
N LYS A 143 -22.53 4.72 6.82
CA LYS A 143 -23.35 3.49 6.88
C LYS A 143 -24.02 3.16 5.54
N GLN A 144 -24.34 4.17 4.75
CA GLN A 144 -24.87 3.99 3.42
C GLN A 144 -23.83 3.35 2.50
N SER A 145 -22.58 3.83 2.58
CA SER A 145 -21.47 3.30 1.79
C SER A 145 -21.12 1.85 2.15
N GLU A 146 -21.20 1.45 3.42
CA GLU A 146 -21.01 0.03 3.79
C GLU A 146 -22.09 -0.86 3.15
N GLN A 147 -23.35 -0.42 3.15
CA GLN A 147 -24.41 -1.15 2.47
C GLN A 147 -24.15 -1.23 0.97
N GLU A 148 -23.67 -0.15 0.34
CA GLU A 148 -23.27 -0.17 -1.07
C GLU A 148 -22.11 -1.16 -1.34
N PHE A 149 -21.16 -1.29 -0.42
CA PHE A 149 -20.11 -2.32 -0.52
C PHE A 149 -20.67 -3.74 -0.38
N ARG A 150 -21.60 -3.97 0.54
CA ARG A 150 -22.26 -5.27 0.72
C ARG A 150 -23.07 -5.66 -0.51
N ASP A 151 -23.84 -4.71 -1.06
CA ASP A 151 -24.63 -4.91 -2.26
C ASP A 151 -23.74 -5.25 -3.46
N LYS A 152 -22.61 -4.53 -3.62
CA LYS A 152 -21.61 -4.85 -4.65
C LYS A 152 -21.04 -6.26 -4.44
N LEU A 153 -20.56 -6.60 -3.25
CA LEU A 153 -19.99 -7.92 -2.96
C LEU A 153 -20.99 -9.06 -3.19
N SER A 154 -22.28 -8.84 -2.91
CA SER A 154 -23.31 -9.84 -3.19
C SER A 154 -23.38 -10.23 -4.67
N ALA A 155 -23.15 -9.27 -5.59
CA ALA A 155 -23.08 -9.56 -7.02
C ALA A 155 -21.87 -10.44 -7.38
N TYR A 156 -20.70 -10.20 -6.76
CA TYR A 156 -19.50 -11.02 -6.97
C TYR A 156 -19.62 -12.42 -6.36
N GLU A 157 -20.26 -12.54 -5.20
CA GLU A 157 -20.57 -13.83 -4.57
C GLU A 157 -21.49 -14.68 -5.46
N ALA A 158 -22.46 -14.05 -6.14
CA ALA A 158 -23.35 -14.73 -7.08
C ALA A 158 -22.63 -15.33 -8.31
N LEU A 159 -21.38 -14.92 -8.59
CA LEU A 159 -20.55 -15.54 -9.64
C LEU A 159 -20.19 -16.99 -9.30
N GLU A 160 -20.03 -17.32 -8.01
CA GLU A 160 -19.65 -18.66 -7.53
C GLU A 160 -20.76 -19.69 -7.85
N SER A 161 -22.01 -19.27 -7.73
CA SER A 161 -23.20 -20.09 -7.97
C SER A 161 -23.78 -19.92 -9.38
N MET A 162 -23.13 -19.13 -10.24
CA MET A 162 -23.63 -18.76 -11.57
C MET A 162 -25.02 -18.12 -11.56
N GLN A 163 -25.39 -17.41 -10.48
CA GLN A 163 -26.68 -16.71 -10.32
C GLN A 163 -26.59 -15.26 -10.82
N ILE A 164 -26.01 -15.09 -12.01
CA ILE A 164 -25.63 -13.78 -12.56
C ILE A 164 -26.87 -12.92 -12.86
N GLU A 165 -27.97 -13.56 -13.27
CA GLU A 165 -29.21 -12.89 -13.66
C GLU A 165 -29.85 -12.12 -12.50
N ALA A 166 -29.61 -12.53 -11.25
CA ALA A 166 -30.08 -11.83 -10.07
C ALA A 166 -29.48 -10.42 -9.93
N HIS A 167 -28.31 -10.19 -10.54
CA HIS A 167 -27.57 -8.93 -10.51
C HIS A 167 -27.33 -8.37 -11.92
N GLN A 168 -28.18 -8.69 -12.89
CA GLN A 168 -27.97 -8.31 -14.30
C GLN A 168 -27.76 -6.79 -14.49
N ASN A 169 -28.61 -5.95 -13.87
CA ASN A 169 -28.49 -4.49 -13.98
C ASN A 169 -27.14 -3.95 -13.49
N TYR A 170 -26.57 -4.58 -12.45
CA TYR A 170 -25.26 -4.23 -11.93
C TYR A 170 -24.18 -4.54 -12.97
N TRP A 171 -24.20 -5.77 -13.52
CA TRP A 171 -23.22 -6.20 -14.52
C TRP A 171 -23.32 -5.41 -15.82
N ASP A 172 -24.53 -5.06 -16.27
CA ASP A 172 -24.74 -4.20 -17.46
C ASP A 172 -24.08 -2.82 -17.27
N THR A 173 -24.18 -2.26 -16.06
CA THR A 173 -23.55 -0.98 -15.69
C THR A 173 -22.03 -1.12 -15.68
N VAL A 174 -21.51 -2.17 -15.05
CA VAL A 174 -20.06 -2.44 -15.00
C VAL A 174 -19.47 -2.64 -16.41
N GLN A 175 -20.14 -3.37 -17.28
CA GLN A 175 -19.69 -3.56 -18.68
C GLN A 175 -19.72 -2.24 -19.46
N THR A 176 -20.76 -1.43 -19.24
CA THR A 176 -20.87 -0.10 -19.84
C THR A 176 -19.71 0.78 -19.38
N ASP A 177 -19.44 0.84 -18.08
CA ASP A 177 -18.33 1.62 -17.54
C ASP A 177 -16.99 1.15 -18.11
N LEU A 178 -16.74 -0.17 -18.13
CA LEU A 178 -15.50 -0.76 -18.64
C LEU A 178 -15.24 -0.41 -20.11
N SER A 179 -16.27 -0.33 -20.95
CA SER A 179 -16.14 0.02 -22.37
C SER A 179 -15.62 1.44 -22.61
N HIS A 180 -15.75 2.35 -21.64
CA HIS A 180 -15.20 3.70 -21.73
C HIS A 180 -13.68 3.75 -21.52
N TRP A 181 -13.08 2.64 -21.08
CA TRP A 181 -11.69 2.59 -20.61
C TRP A 181 -10.84 1.56 -21.37
N GLU A 182 -11.17 1.24 -22.62
CA GLU A 182 -10.43 0.26 -23.43
C GLU A 182 -8.92 0.56 -23.49
N SER A 183 -8.50 1.84 -23.50
CA SER A 183 -7.10 2.25 -23.50
C SER A 183 -6.35 1.96 -22.20
N ASP A 184 -7.06 1.90 -21.08
CA ASP A 184 -6.52 1.83 -19.72
C ASP A 184 -7.04 0.60 -18.97
N LEU A 185 -7.55 -0.40 -19.71
CA LEU A 185 -8.27 -1.55 -19.21
C LEU A 185 -7.55 -2.24 -18.04
N ARG A 186 -6.23 -2.37 -18.14
CA ARG A 186 -5.41 -3.04 -17.12
C ARG A 186 -5.43 -2.30 -15.79
N TYR A 187 -5.45 -0.97 -15.79
CA TYR A 187 -5.55 -0.16 -14.58
C TYR A 187 -6.95 -0.28 -13.96
N PHE A 188 -8.02 -0.34 -14.77
CA PHE A 188 -9.38 -0.55 -14.27
C PHE A 188 -9.63 -1.95 -13.71
N LEU A 189 -8.94 -2.95 -14.24
CA LEU A 189 -9.03 -4.32 -13.75
C LEU A 189 -8.17 -4.54 -12.50
N LEU A 190 -6.92 -4.10 -12.52
CA LEU A 190 -5.89 -4.49 -11.54
C LEU A 190 -5.46 -3.38 -10.58
N GLY A 191 -5.65 -2.11 -10.93
CA GLY A 191 -4.94 -0.99 -10.31
C GLY A 191 -3.51 -0.84 -10.82
N THR A 192 -2.69 -0.05 -10.13
CA THR A 192 -1.26 0.14 -10.41
C THR A 192 -0.43 -0.21 -9.17
N ARG A 193 0.87 -0.48 -9.31
CA ARG A 193 1.74 -0.72 -8.14
C ARG A 193 1.98 0.59 -7.38
N TYR A 194 1.82 0.54 -6.06
CA TYR A 194 2.21 1.62 -5.16
C TYR A 194 3.74 1.70 -5.08
N SER A 195 4.29 2.86 -5.39
CA SER A 195 5.74 3.14 -5.38
C SER A 195 6.18 4.03 -4.23
N GLY A 196 5.24 4.61 -3.47
CA GLY A 196 5.53 5.60 -2.43
C GLY A 196 5.95 6.98 -2.96
N GLU A 197 6.12 7.14 -4.27
CA GLU A 197 6.25 8.43 -4.96
C GLU A 197 4.99 8.68 -5.80
N GLU A 198 4.59 9.94 -6.01
CA GLU A 198 3.49 10.28 -6.94
C GLU A 198 3.92 9.94 -8.38
N ILE A 199 3.88 8.67 -8.78
CA ILE A 199 4.33 8.26 -10.12
C ILE A 199 3.22 8.51 -11.15
N GLU A 200 3.62 9.12 -12.28
CA GLU A 200 2.82 9.27 -13.48
C GLU A 200 2.32 7.90 -13.98
N GLN A 201 0.99 7.75 -13.94
CA GLN A 201 0.18 6.59 -14.34
C GLN A 201 0.59 5.89 -15.65
N LEU A 202 1.31 6.60 -16.54
CA LEU A 202 1.67 6.18 -17.89
C LEU A 202 2.74 5.08 -17.97
N GLN A 203 3.66 4.96 -17.00
CA GLN A 203 4.76 3.99 -17.09
C GLN A 203 4.33 2.54 -16.80
N TYR A 204 3.29 2.34 -15.97
CA TYR A 204 2.77 1.01 -15.64
C TYR A 204 1.82 0.45 -16.72
N ILE A 205 1.10 1.33 -17.42
CA ILE A 205 0.18 0.97 -18.51
C ILE A 205 0.94 0.29 -19.68
N GLN A 206 2.21 0.65 -19.91
CA GLN A 206 2.98 0.17 -21.07
C GLN A 206 3.89 -1.05 -20.83
N ASN A 207 4.22 -1.43 -19.59
CA ASN A 207 5.19 -2.50 -19.33
C ASN A 207 4.62 -3.64 -18.49
N GLN A 208 4.37 -4.79 -19.14
CA GLN A 208 3.93 -6.04 -18.49
C GLN A 208 4.91 -6.58 -17.43
N TYR A 209 6.16 -6.09 -17.40
CA TYR A 209 7.25 -6.55 -16.54
C TYR A 209 7.99 -5.42 -15.82
N TYR A 210 7.33 -4.28 -15.54
CA TYR A 210 7.99 -3.21 -14.79
C TYR A 210 8.23 -3.64 -13.34
N ILE A 211 9.38 -4.25 -13.09
CA ILE A 211 9.97 -4.36 -11.77
C ILE A 211 10.64 -3.01 -11.53
N GLU A 212 10.00 -2.17 -10.73
CA GLU A 212 10.64 -0.96 -10.21
C GLU A 212 12.01 -1.37 -9.63
N PRO A 213 13.11 -0.75 -10.09
CA PRO A 213 14.41 -1.04 -9.52
C PRO A 213 14.28 -0.74 -8.03
N ALA A 214 14.48 -1.76 -7.19
CA ALA A 214 14.39 -1.64 -5.73
C ALA A 214 14.96 -0.29 -5.33
N SER A 215 14.13 0.55 -4.69
CA SER A 215 14.51 1.89 -4.25
C SER A 215 15.91 1.79 -3.70
N LYS A 216 16.88 2.31 -4.47
CA LYS A 216 18.23 2.45 -3.97
C LYS A 216 18.11 3.55 -2.95
N LYS A 217 17.78 3.17 -1.71
CA LYS A 217 18.34 3.85 -0.55
C LYS A 217 19.82 4.00 -0.90
N ASN A 218 20.22 5.25 -1.15
CA ASN A 218 21.61 5.59 -1.41
C ASN A 218 22.37 5.43 -0.09
N GLU A 219 22.37 4.23 0.47
CA GLU A 219 23.28 3.82 1.51
C GLU A 219 24.66 3.79 0.86
N LEU A 220 25.53 4.66 1.36
CA LEU A 220 26.94 4.63 1.00
C LEU A 220 27.43 3.19 1.16
N PRO A 221 28.21 2.65 0.21
CA PRO A 221 28.80 1.32 0.35
C PRO A 221 29.43 1.18 1.72
N GLU A 222 29.23 0.05 2.40
CA GLU A 222 29.67 -0.15 3.79
C GLU A 222 31.17 0.16 3.99
N TRP A 223 32.01 -0.11 2.99
CA TRP A 223 33.43 0.23 3.05
C TRP A 223 33.71 1.75 3.11
N LEU A 224 32.85 2.57 2.50
CA LEU A 224 32.93 4.04 2.52
C LEU A 224 32.52 4.60 3.89
N SER A 225 31.51 4.02 4.56
CA SER A 225 31.12 4.44 5.91
C SER A 225 32.24 4.17 6.92
N TRP A 226 32.89 3.00 6.83
CA TRP A 226 34.07 2.67 7.63
C TRP A 226 35.26 3.59 7.34
N LEU A 227 35.49 3.96 6.07
CA LEU A 227 36.57 4.88 5.69
C LEU A 227 36.37 6.27 6.30
N PHE A 228 35.15 6.82 6.28
CA PHE A 228 34.87 8.11 6.92
C PHE A 228 35.00 8.04 8.45
N ALA A 229 34.53 6.97 9.08
CA ALA A 229 34.70 6.78 10.52
C ALA A 229 36.18 6.79 10.93
N ILE A 230 37.06 6.14 10.15
CA ILE A 230 38.50 6.12 10.39
C ILE A 230 39.11 7.52 10.22
N ILE A 231 38.75 8.24 9.15
CA ILE A 231 39.26 9.61 8.91
C ILE A 231 38.86 10.57 10.03
N ILE A 232 37.68 10.41 10.64
CA ILE A 232 37.23 11.23 11.78
C ILE A 232 37.96 10.82 13.07
N ALA A 233 38.17 9.52 13.28
CA ALA A 233 38.74 9.01 14.53
C ALA A 233 40.25 9.30 14.66
N ILE A 234 41.03 9.22 13.58
CA ILE A 234 42.50 9.40 13.61
C ILE A 234 42.91 10.78 14.17
N PRO A 235 42.35 11.92 13.71
CA PRO A 235 42.65 13.24 14.26
C PRO A 235 42.28 13.35 15.74
N ALA A 236 41.13 12.82 16.16
CA ALA A 236 40.68 12.86 17.54
C ALA A 236 41.64 12.08 18.46
N ILE A 237 42.03 10.86 18.05
CA ILE A 237 43.00 10.03 18.78
C ILE A 237 44.36 10.73 18.85
N PHE A 238 44.83 11.31 17.75
CA PHE A 238 46.09 12.05 17.72
C PHE A 238 46.10 13.25 18.67
N VAL A 239 45.01 14.04 18.68
CA VAL A 239 44.84 15.19 19.57
C VAL A 239 44.80 14.74 21.03
N TRP A 240 44.11 13.64 21.34
CA TRP A 240 44.10 13.06 22.69
C TRP A 240 45.51 12.69 23.16
N PHE A 241 46.28 11.95 22.36
CA PHE A 241 47.64 11.55 22.74
C PHE A 241 48.59 12.73 22.92
N LYS A 242 48.39 13.84 22.19
CA LYS A 242 49.24 15.03 22.31
C LYS A 242 48.84 15.96 23.45
N THR A 243 47.55 16.12 23.71
CA THR A 243 47.03 17.15 24.61
C THR A 243 46.47 16.60 25.91
N HIS A 244 46.12 15.31 25.97
CA HIS A 244 45.38 14.67 27.06
C HIS A 244 44.09 15.42 27.44
N SER A 245 43.56 16.23 26.53
CA SER A 245 42.42 17.10 26.76
C SER A 245 41.18 16.56 26.05
N THR A 246 40.13 16.33 26.83
CA THR A 246 38.83 15.87 26.32
C THR A 246 38.20 16.96 25.44
N PHE A 247 38.36 18.23 25.82
CA PHE A 247 37.83 19.37 25.08
C PHE A 247 38.42 19.47 23.66
N TYR A 248 39.75 19.43 23.52
CA TYR A 248 40.38 19.51 22.20
C TYR A 248 40.08 18.28 21.34
N THR A 249 39.91 17.11 21.96
CA THR A 249 39.55 15.86 21.26
C THR A 249 38.15 15.95 20.66
N VAL A 250 37.17 16.42 21.44
CA VAL A 250 35.79 16.64 20.96
C VAL A 250 35.77 17.70 19.85
N MET A 251 36.51 18.79 20.01
CA MET A 251 36.58 19.83 18.99
C MET A 251 37.17 19.30 17.67
N ALA A 252 38.23 18.50 17.73
CA ALA A 252 38.84 17.87 16.55
C ALA A 252 37.89 16.88 15.85
N PHE A 253 37.15 16.10 16.62
CA PHE A 253 36.11 15.21 16.10
C PHE A 253 35.01 15.98 15.37
N SER A 254 34.45 17.03 16.01
CA SER A 254 33.36 17.84 15.45
C SER A 254 33.77 18.54 14.15
N VAL A 255 34.99 19.10 14.09
CA VAL A 255 35.51 19.74 12.87
C VAL A 255 35.67 18.71 11.74
N SER A 256 36.19 17.52 12.04
CA SER A 256 36.40 16.47 11.05
C SER A 256 35.08 15.93 10.50
N ALA A 257 34.10 15.69 11.38
CA ALA A 257 32.76 15.27 11.01
C ALA A 257 32.04 16.32 10.14
N PHE A 258 32.17 17.60 10.49
CA PHE A 258 31.58 18.70 9.73
C PHE A 258 32.16 18.80 8.31
N LEU A 259 33.48 18.69 8.15
CA LEU A 259 34.13 18.72 6.82
C LEU A 259 33.70 17.55 5.93
N ILE A 260 33.56 16.36 6.49
CA ILE A 260 33.06 15.18 5.75
C ILE A 260 31.59 15.36 5.39
N GLY A 261 30.76 15.91 6.28
CA GLY A 261 29.38 16.25 5.98
C GLY A 261 29.23 17.16 4.76
N ILE A 262 30.06 18.22 4.66
CA ILE A 262 30.07 19.11 3.50
C ILE A 262 30.47 18.37 2.21
N LEU A 263 31.48 17.50 2.27
CA LEU A 263 31.91 16.71 1.12
C LEU A 263 30.82 15.75 0.64
N LEU A 264 30.11 15.10 1.56
CA LEU A 264 29.01 14.20 1.24
C LEU A 264 27.84 14.94 0.57
N ILE A 265 27.47 16.12 1.07
CA ILE A 265 26.42 16.95 0.47
C ILE A 265 26.80 17.36 -0.96
N ARG A 266 28.07 17.75 -1.20
CA ARG A 266 28.55 18.10 -2.54
C ARG A 266 28.60 16.91 -3.50
N PHE A 267 28.98 15.72 -3.03
CA PHE A 267 28.99 14.51 -3.86
C PHE A 267 27.57 14.03 -4.21
N SER A 268 26.60 14.23 -3.30
CA SER A 268 25.19 13.92 -3.54
C SER A 268 24.56 14.87 -4.58
N SER A 269 24.92 16.15 -4.56
CA SER A 269 24.40 17.17 -5.49
C SER A 269 24.88 17.05 -6.95
N HIS A 270 25.83 16.16 -7.24
CA HIS A 270 26.42 15.99 -8.58
C HIS A 270 26.06 14.66 -9.27
N LYS A 271 25.15 13.88 -8.69
CA LYS A 271 24.53 12.69 -9.30
C LYS A 271 23.08 12.98 -9.65
#